data_AF-A0A9D7Q4E3-F1
#
_entry.id   AF-A0A9D7Q4E3-F1
#
_cell.length_a   1.000
_cell.length_b   1.000
_cell.length_c   1.000
_cell.angle_alpha   90.00
_cell.angle_beta   90.00
_cell.angle_gamma   90.00
#
_symmetry.space_group_name_H-M   'P 1'
#
loop_
_entity.id
_entity.type
_entity.pdbx_description
1 polymer ?
#
loop_
_entity_poly.entity_id
_entity_poly.type
_entity_poly.pdbx_seq_one_letter_code
_entity_poly.pdbx_strand_id
1 'polypeptide(L)'
;MKKITLPVLIIGTILMFTSCTKSNSPEKTVTSFIEAINQRNWDAAKANSTKESESMLDMVKGFADMVPDSAYTPLKFEIIKEKTVVDGEKATVYSKDENGNEMAYQVLQVDGKWKVNFTMEAIMGDMKTEDILDEAMDSMSETMESTEVETDTMK
;
A
#
# COMPACT_ATOMS: atom_id res chain seq x y z
N MET A 1 -53.08 -39.61 35.35
CA MET A 1 -51.90 -39.39 36.23
C MET A 1 -50.75 -40.17 35.59
N LYS A 2 -49.60 -39.65 35.18
CA LYS A 2 -48.95 -38.33 35.17
C LYS A 2 -48.24 -38.19 33.82
N LYS A 3 -48.24 -36.96 33.29
CA LYS A 3 -47.54 -36.53 32.09
C LYS A 3 -46.04 -36.45 32.38
N ILE A 4 -45.18 -36.89 31.47
CA ILE A 4 -43.76 -36.50 31.46
C ILE A 4 -43.48 -35.91 30.09
N THR A 5 -43.60 -34.59 30.01
CA THR A 5 -43.05 -33.75 28.95
C THR A 5 -41.76 -33.15 29.49
N LEU A 6 -40.63 -33.37 28.82
CA LEU A 6 -39.46 -32.51 29.00
C LEU A 6 -38.71 -32.34 27.66
N PRO A 7 -38.36 -31.09 27.29
CA PRO A 7 -38.01 -30.71 25.92
C PRO A 7 -36.49 -30.76 25.71
N VAL A 8 -36.04 -31.19 24.54
CA VAL A 8 -34.67 -30.93 24.08
C VAL A 8 -34.76 -29.87 22.98
N LEU A 9 -34.53 -28.66 23.45
CA LEU A 9 -34.27 -27.44 22.72
C LEU A 9 -33.02 -27.62 21.84
N ILE A 10 -33.19 -27.94 20.56
CA ILE A 10 -32.16 -27.65 19.55
C ILE A 10 -32.57 -26.36 18.86
N ILE A 11 -32.35 -25.24 19.57
CA ILE A 11 -32.13 -23.97 18.89
C ILE A 11 -30.76 -24.15 18.25
N GLY A 12 -30.77 -24.60 17.00
CA GLY A 12 -29.62 -24.41 16.11
C GLY A 12 -29.41 -22.92 16.03
N THR A 13 -28.48 -22.41 16.83
CA THR A 13 -27.92 -21.08 16.65
C THR A 13 -27.33 -21.09 15.25
N ILE A 14 -28.11 -20.62 14.28
CA ILE A 14 -27.56 -19.99 13.09
C ILE A 14 -26.70 -18.90 13.68
N LEU A 15 -25.40 -19.19 13.80
CA LEU A 15 -24.37 -18.19 13.87
C LEU A 15 -24.55 -17.40 12.58
N MET A 16 -25.44 -16.42 12.63
CA MET A 16 -25.34 -15.27 11.80
C MET A 16 -23.93 -14.79 12.06
N PHE A 17 -23.02 -15.09 11.13
CA PHE A 17 -21.82 -14.32 10.95
C PHE A 17 -22.32 -12.90 10.70
N THR A 18 -22.60 -12.19 11.79
CA THR A 18 -22.54 -10.75 11.81
C THR A 18 -21.08 -10.49 11.56
N SER A 19 -20.73 -10.42 10.27
CA SER A 19 -19.57 -9.71 9.82
C SER A 19 -19.77 -8.31 10.37
N CYS A 20 -19.28 -8.10 11.60
CA CYS A 20 -18.88 -6.81 12.10
C CYS A 20 -17.77 -6.39 11.16
N THR A 21 -18.15 -5.89 9.99
CA THR A 21 -17.35 -5.08 9.07
C THR A 21 -17.05 -3.74 9.75
N LYS A 22 -16.54 -3.76 10.98
CA LYS A 22 -15.91 -2.60 11.58
C LYS A 22 -14.53 -2.48 10.93
N SER A 23 -14.57 -1.96 9.71
CA SER A 23 -13.48 -1.23 9.07
C SER A 23 -12.37 -2.11 8.48
N ASN A 24 -12.74 -2.92 7.48
CA ASN A 24 -11.83 -3.64 6.57
C ASN A 24 -12.02 -3.02 5.18
N SER A 25 -11.52 -1.79 4.99
CA SER A 25 -11.57 -1.08 3.72
C SER A 25 -10.16 -0.91 3.14
N PRO A 26 -10.02 -0.71 1.82
CA PRO A 26 -8.72 -0.45 1.20
C PRO A 26 -8.02 0.75 1.84
N GLU A 27 -8.74 1.85 2.10
CA GLU A 27 -8.20 3.07 2.67
C GLU A 27 -7.59 2.84 4.05
N LYS A 28 -8.33 2.14 4.92
CA LYS A 28 -7.83 1.87 6.27
C LYS A 28 -6.60 0.95 6.24
N THR A 29 -6.55 0.03 5.28
CA THR A 29 -5.37 -0.84 5.11
C THR A 29 -4.14 -0.01 4.75
N VAL A 30 -4.28 0.95 3.84
CA VAL A 30 -3.20 1.89 3.49
C VAL A 30 -2.83 2.78 4.68
N THR A 31 -3.81 3.32 5.41
CA THR A 31 -3.55 4.10 6.63
C THR A 31 -2.73 3.30 7.64
N SER A 32 -3.16 2.07 7.98
CA SER A 32 -2.46 1.22 8.93
C SER A 32 -1.09 0.79 8.45
N PHE A 33 -0.91 0.59 7.14
CA PHE A 33 0.39 0.32 6.54
C PHE A 33 1.36 1.50 6.73
N ILE A 34 0.96 2.72 6.34
CA ILE A 34 1.83 3.90 6.46
C ILE A 34 2.12 4.22 7.93
N GLU A 35 1.12 4.09 8.82
CA GLU A 35 1.33 4.26 10.26
C GLU A 35 2.33 3.25 10.83
N ALA A 36 2.29 2.00 10.37
CA ALA A 36 3.26 0.98 10.76
C ALA A 36 4.68 1.33 10.29
N ILE A 37 4.83 1.83 9.05
CA ILE A 37 6.11 2.32 8.53
C ILE A 37 6.62 3.50 9.37
N ASN A 38 5.75 4.47 9.68
CA ASN A 38 6.04 5.63 10.54
C ASN A 38 6.53 5.26 11.94
N GLN A 39 6.04 4.13 12.46
CA GLN A 39 6.41 3.59 13.76
C GLN A 39 7.59 2.61 13.67
N ARG A 40 8.18 2.41 12.49
CA ARG A 40 9.19 1.37 12.20
C ARG A 40 8.74 -0.02 12.65
N ASN A 41 7.43 -0.26 12.66
CA ASN A 41 6.81 -1.53 13.03
C ASN A 41 6.67 -2.41 11.77
N TRP A 42 7.80 -2.99 11.37
CA TRP A 42 7.89 -3.78 10.15
C TRP A 42 6.98 -5.02 10.16
N ASP A 43 6.75 -5.62 11.32
CA ASP A 43 5.83 -6.76 11.45
C ASP A 43 4.38 -6.34 11.19
N ALA A 44 3.96 -5.18 11.70
CA ALA A 44 2.65 -4.63 11.41
C ALA A 44 2.53 -4.18 9.94
N ALA A 45 3.61 -3.65 9.34
CA ALA A 45 3.62 -3.30 7.93
C ALA A 45 3.43 -4.55 7.06
N LYS A 46 4.19 -5.64 7.33
CA LYS A 46 4.04 -6.95 6.67
C LYS A 46 2.64 -7.53 6.88
N ALA A 47 2.07 -7.39 8.08
CA ALA A 47 0.72 -7.83 8.37
C ALA A 47 -0.36 -7.05 7.59
N ASN A 48 -0.06 -5.87 7.06
CA ASN A 48 -0.95 -5.08 6.20
C ASN A 48 -0.61 -5.20 4.70
N SER A 49 0.42 -5.97 4.33
CA SER A 49 0.85 -6.13 2.94
C SER A 49 0.58 -7.54 2.39
N THR A 50 0.67 -7.68 1.07
CA THR A 50 0.73 -8.99 0.42
C THR A 50 2.05 -9.69 0.76
N LYS A 51 2.09 -11.00 0.59
CA LYS A 51 3.29 -11.80 0.87
C LYS A 51 4.44 -11.41 -0.08
N GLU A 52 4.09 -11.07 -1.32
CA GLU A 52 4.99 -10.62 -2.36
C GLU A 52 5.66 -9.28 -2.00
N SER A 53 4.99 -8.45 -1.19
CA SER A 53 5.52 -7.15 -0.74
C SER A 53 6.54 -7.26 0.39
N GLU A 54 6.68 -8.42 1.04
CA GLU A 54 7.55 -8.58 2.22
C GLU A 54 9.03 -8.32 1.88
N SER A 55 9.49 -8.72 0.69
CA SER A 55 10.88 -8.52 0.25
C SER A 55 11.20 -7.04 0.05
N MET A 56 10.26 -6.28 -0.52
CA MET A 56 10.38 -4.84 -0.70
C MET A 56 10.37 -4.12 0.67
N LEU A 57 9.55 -4.59 1.61
CA LEU A 57 9.57 -4.08 2.99
C LEU A 57 10.89 -4.37 3.70
N ASP A 58 11.50 -5.54 3.49
CA ASP A 58 12.82 -5.84 4.04
C ASP A 58 13.91 -4.93 3.46
N MET A 59 13.81 -4.56 2.18
CA MET A 59 14.68 -3.55 1.58
C MET A 59 14.47 -2.17 2.24
N VAL A 60 13.23 -1.71 2.37
CA VAL A 60 12.90 -0.43 3.03
C VAL A 60 13.41 -0.41 4.48
N LYS A 61 13.26 -1.52 5.21
CA LYS A 61 13.81 -1.67 6.56
C LYS A 61 15.33 -1.50 6.56
N GLY A 62 16.04 -2.17 5.64
CA GLY A 62 17.49 -2.06 5.53
C GLY A 62 17.96 -0.62 5.33
N PHE A 63 17.25 0.16 4.50
CA PHE A 63 17.52 1.59 4.34
C PHE A 63 17.18 2.40 5.60
N ALA A 64 16.03 2.13 6.22
CA ALA A 64 15.61 2.83 7.43
C ALA A 64 16.57 2.60 8.61
N ASP A 65 17.17 1.41 8.72
CA ASP A 65 18.15 1.07 9.76
C ASP A 65 19.50 1.79 9.56
N MET A 66 19.79 2.28 8.35
CA MET A 66 20.97 3.14 8.09
C MET A 66 20.71 4.61 8.46
N VAL A 67 19.45 5.03 8.55
CA VAL A 67 19.07 6.40 8.90
C VAL A 67 19.00 6.53 10.42
N PRO A 68 19.83 7.40 11.05
CA PRO A 68 19.77 7.61 12.49
C PRO A 68 18.39 8.15 12.89
N ASP A 69 17.90 7.76 14.06
CA ASP A 69 16.56 8.14 14.54
C ASP A 69 16.33 9.66 14.56
N SER A 70 17.37 10.45 14.82
CA SER A 70 17.31 11.92 14.79
C SER A 70 17.03 12.52 13.41
N ALA A 71 17.32 11.77 12.34
CA ALA A 71 17.05 12.16 10.96
C ALA A 71 15.74 11.55 10.42
N TYR A 72 15.08 10.70 11.22
CA TYR A 72 13.83 10.07 10.81
C TYR A 72 12.68 11.07 10.86
N THR A 73 12.01 11.25 9.71
CA THR A 73 10.83 12.10 9.60
C THR A 73 9.64 11.23 9.21
N PRO A 74 8.58 11.14 10.04
CA PRO A 74 7.39 10.40 9.70
C PRO A 74 6.73 10.93 8.42
N LEU A 75 6.26 10.01 7.58
CA LEU A 75 5.46 10.32 6.40
C LEU A 75 4.13 10.92 6.85
N LYS A 76 3.83 12.13 6.40
CA LYS A 76 2.52 12.75 6.61
C LYS A 76 1.67 12.54 5.37
N PHE A 77 0.43 12.12 5.58
CA PHE A 77 -0.47 11.76 4.49
C PHE A 77 -1.93 12.01 4.87
N GLU A 78 -2.75 12.25 3.87
CA GLU A 78 -4.21 12.27 3.96
C GLU A 78 -4.79 11.40 2.83
N ILE A 79 -5.69 10.46 3.15
CA ILE A 79 -6.35 9.64 2.12
C ILE A 79 -7.39 10.47 1.37
N ILE A 80 -7.31 10.48 0.04
CA ILE A 80 -8.28 11.10 -0.87
C ILE A 80 -9.36 10.07 -1.20
N LYS A 81 -10.32 9.91 -0.31
CA LYS A 81 -11.34 8.83 -0.37
C LYS A 81 -12.16 8.86 -1.65
N GLU A 82 -12.45 10.05 -2.17
CA GLU A 82 -13.21 10.27 -3.40
C GLU A 82 -12.48 9.78 -4.66
N LYS A 83 -11.15 9.59 -4.59
CA LYS A 83 -10.35 9.03 -5.68
C LYS A 83 -10.15 7.52 -5.56
N THR A 84 -10.53 6.88 -4.46
CA THR A 84 -10.40 5.43 -4.32
C THR A 84 -11.22 4.72 -5.39
N VAL A 85 -10.58 3.88 -6.18
CA VAL A 85 -11.22 3.01 -7.17
C VAL A 85 -11.20 1.59 -6.63
N VAL A 86 -12.36 0.94 -6.57
CA VAL A 86 -12.49 -0.48 -6.17
C VAL A 86 -13.03 -1.27 -7.36
N ASP A 87 -12.28 -2.28 -7.79
CA ASP A 87 -12.63 -3.20 -8.87
C ASP A 87 -12.51 -4.64 -8.38
N GLY A 88 -13.63 -5.18 -7.89
CA GLY A 88 -13.71 -6.53 -7.34
C GLY A 88 -12.76 -6.73 -6.15
N GLU A 89 -11.77 -7.61 -6.33
CA GLU A 89 -10.75 -7.94 -5.33
C GLU A 89 -9.51 -7.03 -5.42
N LYS A 90 -9.57 -5.96 -6.22
CA LYS A 90 -8.49 -4.96 -6.34
C LYS A 90 -9.02 -3.59 -5.99
N ALA A 91 -8.14 -2.73 -5.49
CA ALA A 91 -8.43 -1.33 -5.30
C ALA A 91 -7.16 -0.49 -5.49
N THR A 92 -7.35 0.73 -5.96
CA THR A 92 -6.32 1.77 -5.98
C THR A 92 -6.76 2.87 -5.03
N VAL A 93 -5.98 3.09 -3.99
CA VAL A 93 -6.21 4.13 -2.97
C VAL A 93 -5.25 5.27 -3.22
N TYR A 94 -5.73 6.51 -3.14
CA TYR A 94 -4.91 7.69 -3.32
C TYR A 94 -4.71 8.41 -1.99
N SER A 95 -3.51 8.94 -1.76
CA SER A 95 -3.21 9.85 -0.66
C SER A 95 -2.52 11.09 -1.18
N LYS A 96 -2.51 12.17 -0.40
CA LYS A 96 -1.65 13.34 -0.62
C LYS A 96 -0.77 13.63 0.58
N ASP A 97 0.41 14.18 0.34
CA ASP A 97 1.29 14.72 1.39
C ASP A 97 0.91 16.16 1.78
N GLU A 98 1.70 16.80 2.67
CA GLU A 98 1.48 18.19 3.08
C GLU A 98 1.64 19.21 1.95
N ASN A 99 2.36 18.86 0.89
CA ASN A 99 2.59 19.70 -0.28
C ASN A 99 1.51 19.49 -1.36
N GLY A 100 0.59 18.54 -1.15
CA GLY A 100 -0.43 18.16 -2.11
C GLY A 100 0.04 17.16 -3.16
N ASN A 101 1.24 16.58 -3.03
CA ASN A 101 1.73 15.54 -3.93
C ASN A 101 0.93 14.26 -3.71
N GLU A 102 0.36 13.72 -4.79
CA GLU A 102 -0.46 12.51 -4.72
C GLU A 102 0.38 11.24 -4.85
N MET A 103 -0.01 10.21 -4.12
CA MET A 103 0.54 8.85 -4.20
C MET A 103 -0.60 7.86 -4.36
N ALA A 104 -0.41 6.88 -5.24
CA ALA A 104 -1.34 5.77 -5.46
C ALA A 104 -0.83 4.49 -4.80
N TYR A 105 -1.72 3.74 -4.18
CA TYR A 105 -1.44 2.48 -3.51
C TYR A 105 -2.33 1.40 -4.09
N GLN A 106 -1.72 0.39 -4.69
CA GLN A 106 -2.43 -0.82 -5.06
C GLN A 106 -2.74 -1.65 -3.81
N VAL A 107 -3.99 -2.11 -3.73
CA VAL A 107 -4.49 -2.92 -2.63
C VAL A 107 -5.21 -4.13 -3.21
N LEU A 108 -4.88 -5.32 -2.73
CA LEU A 108 -5.49 -6.58 -3.14
C LEU A 108 -6.27 -7.18 -1.98
N GLN A 109 -7.41 -7.79 -2.27
CA GLN A 109 -8.14 -8.59 -1.32
C GLN A 109 -7.56 -10.00 -1.32
N VAL A 110 -7.02 -10.42 -0.18
CA VAL A 110 -6.47 -11.75 0.06
C VAL A 110 -7.21 -12.35 1.24
N ASP A 111 -7.88 -13.49 1.03
CA ASP A 111 -8.70 -14.17 2.04
C ASP A 111 -9.73 -13.25 2.74
N GLY A 112 -10.39 -12.38 1.96
CA GLY A 112 -11.38 -11.42 2.46
C GLY A 112 -10.80 -10.26 3.26
N LYS A 113 -9.48 -10.07 3.24
CA LYS A 113 -8.77 -8.95 3.88
C LYS A 113 -8.04 -8.12 2.83
N TRP A 114 -8.19 -6.81 2.89
CA TRP A 114 -7.40 -5.92 2.06
C TRP A 114 -5.94 -5.91 2.51
N LYS A 115 -5.02 -5.86 1.55
CA LYS A 115 -3.57 -5.89 1.73
C LYS A 115 -2.91 -4.97 0.72
N VAL A 116 -1.97 -4.13 1.18
CA VAL A 116 -1.16 -3.30 0.29
C VAL A 116 -0.28 -4.21 -0.58
N ASN A 117 -0.37 -4.02 -1.90
CA ASN A 117 0.46 -4.71 -2.86
C ASN A 117 1.57 -3.76 -3.34
N PHE A 118 2.68 -3.80 -2.63
CA PHE A 118 3.87 -2.99 -2.85
C PHE A 118 4.99 -3.88 -3.42
N THR A 119 4.88 -4.19 -4.70
CA THR A 119 5.91 -4.90 -5.48
C THR A 119 6.46 -3.98 -6.56
N MET A 120 7.64 -4.29 -7.08
CA MET A 120 8.24 -3.55 -8.19
C MET A 120 7.32 -3.59 -9.42
N GLU A 121 6.72 -4.75 -9.74
CA GLU A 121 5.71 -4.83 -10.81
C GLU A 121 4.44 -4.03 -10.51
N ALA A 122 4.01 -3.93 -9.24
CA ALA A 122 2.83 -3.13 -8.89
C ALA A 122 3.10 -1.63 -9.05
N ILE A 123 4.32 -1.18 -8.72
CA ILE A 123 4.75 0.20 -8.91
C ILE A 123 4.87 0.51 -10.42
N MET A 124 5.49 -0.40 -11.19
CA MET A 124 5.72 -0.20 -12.64
C MET A 124 4.51 -0.52 -13.53
N GLY A 125 3.54 -1.30 -13.06
CA GLY A 125 2.41 -1.78 -13.85
C GLY A 125 1.18 -0.88 -13.83
N ASP A 126 1.08 0.05 -12.86
CA ASP A 126 -0.05 0.98 -12.69
C ASP A 126 0.33 2.44 -13.00
N MET A 127 1.63 2.77 -13.01
CA MET A 127 2.14 3.89 -13.79
C MET A 127 2.16 3.44 -15.25
N LYS A 128 1.36 4.08 -16.10
CA LYS A 128 1.40 3.81 -17.54
C LYS A 128 2.85 3.93 -17.98
N THR A 129 3.37 2.87 -18.58
CA THR A 129 4.78 2.75 -19.02
C THR A 129 5.21 3.93 -19.89
N GLU A 130 4.25 4.58 -20.55
CA GLU A 130 4.37 5.82 -21.34
C GLU A 130 4.93 7.00 -20.51
N ASP A 131 4.40 7.26 -19.32
CA ASP A 131 4.79 8.43 -18.51
C ASP A 131 6.22 8.27 -17.93
N ILE A 132 6.61 7.04 -17.53
CA ILE A 132 7.97 6.76 -17.04
C ILE A 132 8.99 6.71 -18.19
N LEU A 133 8.60 6.17 -19.36
CA LEU A 133 9.48 6.17 -20.53
C LEU A 133 9.76 7.59 -20.99
N ASP A 134 8.75 8.46 -21.02
CA ASP A 134 8.93 9.86 -21.40
C ASP A 134 9.82 10.59 -20.37
N GLU A 135 9.58 10.42 -19.07
CA GLU A 135 10.37 11.07 -18.02
C GLU A 135 11.80 10.51 -17.91
N ALA A 136 12.00 9.21 -18.17
CA ALA A 136 13.31 8.59 -18.27
C ALA A 136 14.04 8.98 -19.56
N MET A 137 13.34 9.16 -20.68
CA MET A 137 13.90 9.63 -21.95
C MET A 137 14.29 11.11 -21.88
N ASP A 138 13.49 11.95 -21.22
CA ASP A 138 13.83 13.36 -20.98
C ASP A 138 15.06 13.48 -20.06
N SER A 139 15.12 12.69 -18.98
CA SER A 139 16.30 12.63 -18.11
C SER A 139 17.56 12.14 -18.84
N MET A 140 17.43 11.14 -19.71
CA MET A 140 18.54 10.67 -20.54
C MET A 140 18.95 11.69 -21.60
N SER A 141 18.00 12.43 -22.18
CA SER A 141 18.26 13.50 -23.15
C SER A 141 19.05 14.65 -22.52
N GLU A 142 18.65 15.12 -21.33
CA GLU A 142 19.39 16.17 -20.61
C GLU A 142 20.82 15.73 -20.23
N THR A 143 21.00 14.44 -19.93
CA THR A 143 22.33 13.87 -19.61
C THR A 143 23.21 13.72 -20.86
N MET A 144 22.62 13.47 -22.04
CA MET A 144 23.36 13.40 -23.30
C MET A 144 23.71 14.79 -23.85
N GLU A 145 22.83 15.78 -23.71
CA GLU A 145 23.08 17.16 -24.14
C GLU A 145 24.18 17.84 -23.33
N SER A 146 24.36 17.45 -22.06
CA SER A 146 25.47 17.92 -21.21
C SER A 146 26.82 17.26 -21.51
N THR A 147 26.87 16.19 -22.33
CA THR A 147 28.12 15.50 -22.69
C THR A 147 28.72 15.96 -24.02
N GLU A 148 27.95 16.60 -24.91
CA GLU A 148 28.47 17.10 -26.22
C GLU A 148 29.23 18.44 -26.13
N VAL A 149 29.14 19.19 -25.01
CA VAL A 149 29.75 20.52 -24.91
C VAL A 149 31.25 20.50 -24.57
N GLU A 150 31.81 19.37 -24.08
CA GLU A 150 33.24 19.31 -23.68
C GLU A 150 34.23 18.88 -24.77
N THR A 151 33.81 18.56 -26.00
CA THR A 151 34.76 18.21 -27.09
C THR A 151 35.06 19.32 -28.10
N ASP A 152 34.44 20.50 -28.01
CA ASP A 152 34.62 21.60 -29.00
C ASP A 152 35.32 22.87 -28.45
N THR A 153 36.15 22.74 -27.40
CA THR A 153 37.00 23.86 -26.92
C THR A 153 38.51 23.57 -26.98
N MET A 154 38.93 22.53 -27.69
CA MET A 154 40.34 22.36 -28.10
C MET A 154 40.46 22.39 -29.62
N LYS A 155 40.34 23.60 -30.20
CA LYS A 155 40.90 23.89 -31.52
C LYS A 155 41.46 25.29 -31.59
#